data_AF-A0A326RMK5-F1
#
_entry.id   AF-A0A326RMK5-F1
#
_cell.length_a   1.000
_cell.length_b   1.000
_cell.length_c   1.000
_cell.angle_alpha   90.00
_cell.angle_beta   90.00
_cell.angle_gamma   90.00
#
_symmetry.space_group_name_H-M   'P 1'
#
loop_
_entity.id
_entity.type
_entity.pdbx_description
1 polymer ?
#
loop_
_entity_poly.entity_id
_entity_poly.type
_entity_poly.pdbx_seq_one_letter_code
_entity_poly.pdbx_strand_id
1 'polypeptide(L)'
;MNLLTNFHFRFFLFSTLIAGLILVFSNFLPQTIHTSIWSIFGFVAGLSYLVSALALWLYKKSPENFLQIKLLGMVIRILSSLGFIAILVVMGVENIILFIVNFFILFLFYLTFDIYTFISNLRPISK
;
A
#
# COMPACT_ATOMS: atom_id res chain seq x y z
N MET A 1 -14.19 -21.19 -6.43
CA MET A 1 -13.49 -19.88 -6.42
C MET A 1 -12.01 -20.15 -6.21
N ASN A 2 -11.16 -19.85 -7.18
CA ASN A 2 -9.73 -20.11 -7.05
C ASN A 2 -9.16 -19.13 -6.02
N LEU A 3 -8.74 -19.58 -4.82
CA LEU A 3 -8.35 -18.69 -3.70
C LEU A 3 -7.31 -17.64 -4.11
N LEU A 4 -6.41 -18.03 -5.01
CA LEU A 4 -5.35 -17.20 -5.58
C LEU A 4 -5.84 -16.04 -6.46
N THR A 5 -7.12 -16.02 -6.86
CA THR A 5 -7.70 -14.91 -7.66
C THR A 5 -8.43 -13.87 -6.80
N ASN A 6 -8.65 -14.13 -5.51
CA ASN A 6 -9.33 -13.19 -4.63
C ASN A 6 -8.38 -12.05 -4.21
N PHE A 7 -8.74 -10.80 -4.55
CA PHE A 7 -7.99 -9.60 -4.18
C PHE A 7 -7.68 -9.54 -2.68
N HIS A 8 -8.67 -9.81 -1.82
CA HIS A 8 -8.51 -9.72 -0.37
C HIS A 8 -7.46 -10.71 0.15
N PHE A 9 -7.49 -11.94 -0.38
CA PHE A 9 -6.53 -12.97 -0.01
C PHE A 9 -5.12 -12.63 -0.48
N ARG A 10 -4.95 -12.20 -1.74
CA ARG A 10 -3.64 -11.76 -2.28
C ARG A 10 -3.08 -10.59 -1.49
N PHE A 11 -3.92 -9.62 -1.14
CA PHE A 11 -3.53 -8.46 -0.34
C PHE A 11 -3.09 -8.89 1.07
N PHE A 12 -3.85 -9.77 1.71
CA PHE A 12 -3.51 -10.27 3.05
C PHE A 12 -2.21 -11.09 3.04
N LEU A 13 -2.04 -11.97 2.06
CA LEU A 13 -0.80 -12.74 1.89
C LEU A 13 0.40 -11.80 1.68
N PHE A 14 0.27 -10.83 0.77
CA PHE A 14 1.32 -9.84 0.52
C PHE A 14 1.66 -9.04 1.78
N SER A 15 0.65 -8.54 2.50
CA SER A 15 0.84 -7.80 3.74
C SER A 15 1.49 -8.63 4.83
N THR A 16 1.15 -9.92 4.92
CA THR A 16 1.78 -10.87 5.85
C THR A 16 3.26 -11.09 5.51
N LEU A 17 3.59 -11.21 4.22
CA LEU A 17 4.99 -11.31 3.77
C LEU A 17 5.79 -10.05 4.13
N ILE A 18 5.22 -8.86 3.90
CA ILE A 18 5.87 -7.60 4.27
C ILE A 18 6.05 -7.49 5.80
N ALA A 19 5.04 -7.87 6.59
CA ALA A 19 5.17 -7.90 8.05
C ALA A 19 6.26 -8.88 8.52
N GLY A 20 6.36 -10.05 7.88
CA GLY A 20 7.44 -11.00 8.10
C GLY A 20 8.82 -10.43 7.78
N LEU A 21 8.95 -9.70 6.67
CA LEU A 21 10.19 -8.99 6.33
C LEU A 21 10.52 -7.93 7.39
N ILE A 22 9.56 -7.10 7.81
CA ILE A 22 9.76 -6.11 8.88
C ILE A 22 10.32 -6.80 10.13
N LEU A 23 9.73 -7.91 10.57
CA LEU A 23 10.21 -8.66 11.73
C LEU A 23 11.63 -9.18 11.54
N VAL A 24 11.97 -9.75 10.38
CA VAL A 24 13.33 -10.21 10.08
C VAL A 24 14.32 -9.05 10.14
N PHE A 25 14.04 -7.94 9.45
CA PHE A 25 14.93 -6.77 9.45
C PHE A 25 15.03 -6.12 10.84
N SER A 26 13.96 -6.07 11.62
CA SER A 26 14.00 -5.55 12.99
C SER A 26 14.92 -6.38 13.91
N ASN A 27 15.04 -7.69 13.69
CA ASN A 27 15.89 -8.55 14.50
C ASN A 27 17.35 -8.58 14.04
N PHE A 28 17.59 -8.62 12.72
CA PHE A 28 18.95 -8.76 12.16
C PHE A 28 19.63 -7.43 11.83
N LEU A 29 18.86 -6.38 11.52
CA LEU A 29 19.35 -5.06 11.10
C LEU A 29 18.53 -3.92 11.75
N PRO A 30 18.44 -3.87 13.10
CA PRO A 30 17.55 -2.96 13.82
C PRO A 30 17.78 -1.48 13.47
N GLN A 31 19.01 -1.08 13.15
CA GLN A 31 19.35 0.29 12.75
C GLN A 31 18.69 0.75 11.45
N THR A 32 18.17 -0.18 10.63
CA THR A 32 17.50 0.13 9.36
C THR A 32 15.98 0.33 9.52
N ILE A 33 15.42 -0.07 10.66
CA ILE A 33 13.98 -0.04 10.91
C ILE A 33 13.64 1.08 11.88
N HIS A 34 12.71 1.94 11.45
CA HIS A 34 12.24 3.05 12.28
C HIS A 34 11.37 2.54 13.45
N THR A 35 11.41 3.19 14.61
CA THR A 35 10.61 2.81 15.80
C THR A 35 9.10 2.77 15.51
N SER A 36 8.61 3.74 14.73
CA SER A 36 7.22 3.82 14.25
C SER A 36 6.87 2.89 13.07
N ILE A 37 7.68 1.89 12.74
CA ILE A 37 7.47 1.04 11.54
C ILE A 37 6.09 0.40 11.48
N TRP A 38 5.53 -0.02 12.63
CA TRP A 38 4.19 -0.63 12.68
C TRP A 38 3.08 0.38 12.40
N SER A 39 3.24 1.63 12.84
CA SER A 39 2.32 2.72 12.51
C SER A 39 2.37 3.03 11.02
N ILE A 40 3.57 3.08 10.43
CA ILE A 40 3.77 3.26 8.99
C ILE A 40 3.11 2.11 8.22
N PHE A 41 3.41 0.86 8.60
CA PHE A 41 2.88 -0.33 7.96
C PHE A 41 1.36 -0.37 8.02
N GLY A 42 0.77 -0.17 9.21
CA GLY A 42 -0.68 -0.15 9.39
C GLY A 42 -1.36 0.91 8.53
N PHE A 43 -0.78 2.12 8.49
CA PHE A 43 -1.30 3.20 7.66
C PHE A 43 -1.20 2.87 6.16
N VAL A 44 -0.02 2.52 5.65
CA VAL A 44 0.20 2.29 4.21
C VAL A 44 -0.60 1.07 3.73
N ALA A 45 -0.60 -0.03 4.51
CA ALA A 45 -1.39 -1.21 4.20
C ALA A 45 -2.89 -0.89 4.24
N GLY A 46 -3.37 -0.27 5.31
CA GLY A 46 -4.78 0.09 5.47
C GLY A 46 -5.28 0.99 4.34
N LEU A 47 -4.54 2.08 4.05
CA LEU A 47 -4.87 2.99 2.96
C LEU A 47 -4.86 2.28 1.60
N SER A 48 -3.85 1.44 1.34
CA SER A 48 -3.76 0.70 0.08
C SER A 48 -4.93 -0.27 -0.10
N TYR A 49 -5.30 -0.99 0.96
CA TYR A 49 -6.46 -1.85 0.96
C TYR A 49 -7.75 -1.07 0.68
N LEU A 50 -7.97 0.03 1.42
CA LEU A 50 -9.18 0.85 1.28
C LEU A 50 -9.32 1.41 -0.13
N VAL A 51 -8.25 2.03 -0.65
CA VAL A 51 -8.25 2.60 -2.01
C VAL A 51 -8.53 1.52 -3.05
N SER A 52 -7.87 0.36 -2.96
CA SER A 52 -8.05 -0.72 -3.94
C SER A 52 -9.40 -1.43 -3.81
N ALA A 53 -9.94 -1.61 -2.60
CA ALA A 53 -11.28 -2.15 -2.38
C ALA A 53 -12.37 -1.19 -2.89
N LEU A 54 -12.25 0.11 -2.61
CA LEU A 54 -13.15 1.14 -3.13
C LEU A 54 -13.09 1.19 -4.67
N ALA A 55 -11.89 1.13 -5.24
CA ALA A 55 -11.72 1.10 -6.69
C ALA A 55 -12.39 -0.13 -7.33
N LEU A 56 -12.26 -1.32 -6.73
CA LEU A 56 -12.95 -2.53 -7.19
C LEU A 56 -14.47 -2.40 -7.09
N TRP A 57 -14.98 -1.80 -6.02
CA TRP A 57 -16.41 -1.58 -5.84
C TRP A 57 -16.97 -0.56 -6.85
N LEU A 58 -16.27 0.56 -7.07
CA LEU A 58 -16.62 1.57 -8.07
C LEU A 58 -16.57 0.99 -9.49
N TYR A 59 -15.54 0.20 -9.80
CA TYR A 59 -15.38 -0.42 -11.11
C TYR A 59 -16.54 -1.37 -11.46
N LYS A 60 -17.09 -2.08 -10.47
CA LYS A 60 -18.29 -2.92 -10.68
C LYS A 60 -19.53 -2.12 -11.04
N LYS A 61 -19.60 -0.84 -10.68
CA LYS A 61 -20.74 0.05 -10.97
C LYS A 61 -20.56 0.83 -12.27
N SER A 62 -19.34 1.26 -12.56
CA SER A 62 -19.02 2.12 -13.72
C SER A 62 -17.67 1.71 -14.34
N PRO A 63 -17.60 0.57 -15.04
CA PRO A 63 -16.36 0.05 -15.61
C PRO A 63 -15.74 0.99 -16.66
N GLU A 64 -16.54 1.81 -17.33
CA GLU A 64 -16.12 2.84 -18.30
C GLU A 64 -15.24 3.93 -17.67
N ASN A 65 -15.38 4.18 -16.38
CA ASN A 65 -14.63 5.22 -15.65
C ASN A 65 -13.35 4.68 -15.01
N PHE A 66 -12.84 3.53 -15.47
CA PHE A 66 -11.71 2.84 -14.85
C PHE A 66 -10.46 3.72 -14.65
N LEU A 67 -10.05 4.49 -15.67
CA LEU A 67 -8.90 5.39 -15.55
C LEU A 67 -9.13 6.48 -14.49
N GLN A 68 -10.33 7.07 -14.46
CA GLN A 68 -10.69 8.10 -13.48
C GLN A 68 -10.69 7.55 -12.06
N ILE A 69 -11.24 6.34 -11.85
CA ILE A 69 -11.23 5.65 -10.56
C ILE A 69 -9.80 5.42 -10.07
N LYS A 70 -8.89 5.02 -10.98
CA LYS A 70 -7.47 4.81 -10.64
C LYS A 70 -6.75 6.11 -10.30
N LEU A 71 -6.97 7.17 -11.07
CA LEU A 71 -6.41 8.49 -10.79
C LEU A 71 -6.90 9.06 -9.46
N LEU A 72 -8.21 8.96 -9.19
CA LEU A 72 -8.80 9.37 -7.92
C LEU A 72 -8.16 8.61 -6.74
N GLY A 73 -7.97 7.29 -6.88
CA GLY A 73 -7.27 6.48 -5.88
C GLY A 73 -5.84 6.95 -5.64
N MET A 74 -5.11 7.36 -6.68
CA MET A 74 -3.75 7.90 -6.54
C MET A 74 -3.74 9.25 -5.82
N VAL A 75 -4.70 10.14 -6.13
CA VAL A 75 -4.83 11.44 -5.45
C VAL A 75 -5.12 11.25 -3.97
N ILE A 76 -6.09 10.40 -3.62
CA ILE A 76 -6.41 10.06 -2.22
C ILE A 76 -5.14 9.53 -1.52
N ARG A 77 -4.41 8.62 -2.17
CA ARG A 77 -3.20 8.05 -1.62
C ARG A 77 -2.12 9.10 -1.32
N ILE A 78 -1.84 10.00 -2.27
CA ILE A 78 -0.82 11.04 -2.10
C ILE A 78 -1.22 12.00 -0.96
N LEU A 79 -2.46 12.50 -0.97
CA LEU A 79 -2.92 13.45 0.05
C LEU A 79 -2.94 12.83 1.45
N SER A 80 -3.44 11.61 1.59
CA SER A 80 -3.44 10.90 2.87
C SER A 80 -2.01 10.63 3.36
N SER A 81 -1.09 10.22 2.48
CA SER A 81 0.31 9.99 2.83
C SER A 81 1.01 11.26 3.31
N LEU A 82 0.81 12.38 2.61
CA LEU A 82 1.35 13.67 3.03
C LEU A 82 0.80 14.09 4.40
N GLY A 83 -0.51 13.94 4.61
CA GLY A 83 -1.14 14.23 5.91
C GLY A 83 -0.58 13.37 7.03
N PHE A 84 -0.44 12.06 6.80
CA PHE A 84 0.12 11.13 7.80
C PHE A 84 1.56 11.48 8.18
N ILE A 85 2.41 11.73 7.18
CA ILE A 85 3.80 12.14 7.42
C ILE A 85 3.82 13.45 8.20
N ALA A 86 3.04 14.45 7.80
CA ALA A 86 3.00 15.75 8.47
C ALA A 86 2.55 15.62 9.93
N ILE A 87 1.50 14.83 10.20
CA ILE A 87 1.01 14.58 11.57
C ILE A 87 2.11 13.96 12.44
N LEU A 88 2.76 12.88 11.98
CA LEU A 88 3.79 12.20 12.78
C LEU A 88 5.04 13.04 12.98
N VAL A 89 5.43 13.84 11.98
CA VAL A 89 6.54 14.78 12.11
C VAL A 89 6.23 15.87 13.14
N VAL A 90 5.01 16.44 13.13
CA VAL A 90 4.57 17.44 14.13
C VAL A 90 4.45 16.84 15.53
N MET A 91 4.10 15.56 15.64
CA MET A 91 4.08 14.82 16.92
C MET A 91 5.48 14.51 17.46
N GLY A 92 6.56 14.90 16.76
CA GLY A 92 7.93 14.78 17.24
C GLY A 92 8.56 13.41 16.99
N VAL A 93 8.24 12.76 15.85
CA VAL A 93 8.91 11.50 15.46
C VAL A 93 10.43 11.71 15.37
N GLU A 94 11.19 10.83 16.02
CA GLU A 94 12.65 10.84 15.96
C GLU A 94 13.15 10.40 14.58
N ASN A 95 14.44 10.64 14.27
CA ASN A 95 15.10 10.11 13.07
C ASN A 95 14.26 10.27 11.77
N ILE A 96 13.79 11.49 11.49
CA ILE A 96 12.86 11.83 10.40
C ILE A 96 13.30 11.23 9.05
N ILE A 97 14.60 11.24 8.73
CA ILE A 97 15.12 10.65 7.48
C ILE A 97 14.81 9.15 7.41
N LEU A 98 15.09 8.41 8.49
CA LEU A 98 14.83 6.97 8.57
C LEU A 98 13.32 6.67 8.51
N PHE A 99 12.51 7.50 9.19
CA PHE A 99 11.05 7.45 9.12
C PHE A 99 10.53 7.60 7.68
N ILE A 100 10.97 8.64 6.96
CA ILE A 100 10.58 8.91 5.57
C ILE A 100 11.02 7.77 4.66
N VAL A 101 12.25 7.27 4.80
CA VAL A 101 12.76 6.16 3.99
C VAL A 101 11.94 4.89 4.20
N ASN A 102 11.67 4.51 5.46
CA ASN A 102 10.84 3.35 5.78
C ASN A 102 9.41 3.51 5.23
N PHE A 103 8.84 4.72 5.34
CA PHE A 103 7.55 5.06 4.75
C PHE A 103 7.54 4.86 3.23
N PHE A 104 8.52 5.44 2.52
CA PHE A 104 8.60 5.36 1.06
C PHE A 104 8.81 3.93 0.57
N ILE A 105 9.64 3.13 1.26
CA ILE A 105 9.85 1.72 0.91
C ILE A 105 8.53 0.95 0.99
N LEU A 106 7.80 1.07 2.10
CA LEU A 106 6.50 0.40 2.26
C LEU A 106 5.48 0.93 1.24
N PHE A 107 5.43 2.24 1.02
CA PHE A 107 4.60 2.86 0.00
C PHE A 107 4.86 2.27 -1.39
N LEU A 108 6.13 2.11 -1.78
CA LEU A 108 6.51 1.55 -3.07
C LEU A 108 6.13 0.08 -3.19
N PHE A 109 6.33 -0.74 -2.14
CA PHE A 109 5.88 -2.14 -2.15
C PHE A 109 4.38 -2.25 -2.44
N TYR A 110 3.55 -1.46 -1.77
CA TYR A 110 2.11 -1.47 -2.00
C TYR A 110 1.71 -0.85 -3.34
N LEU A 111 2.41 0.18 -3.83
CA LEU A 111 2.20 0.72 -5.17
C LEU A 111 2.51 -0.33 -6.24
N THR A 112 3.62 -1.04 -6.11
CA THR A 112 4.02 -2.12 -7.00
C THR A 112 3.01 -3.26 -6.99
N PHE A 113 2.51 -3.66 -5.81
CA PHE A 113 1.42 -4.64 -5.70
C PHE A 113 0.18 -4.23 -6.51
N ASP A 114 -0.22 -2.96 -6.45
CA ASP A 114 -1.37 -2.45 -7.20
C ASP A 114 -1.12 -2.41 -8.71
N ILE A 115 0.08 -1.99 -9.14
CA ILE A 115 0.48 -1.99 -10.56
C ILE A 115 0.49 -3.42 -11.12
N TYR A 116 1.06 -4.39 -10.41
CA TYR A 116 1.05 -5.78 -10.86
C TYR A 116 -0.36 -6.34 -10.96
N THR A 117 -1.21 -6.05 -9.96
CA THR A 117 -2.61 -6.47 -9.99
C THR A 117 -3.36 -5.84 -11.17
N PHE A 118 -3.10 -4.56 -11.46
CA PHE A 118 -3.63 -3.86 -12.62
C PHE A 118 -3.21 -4.50 -13.95
N ILE A 119 -1.91 -4.67 -14.19
CA ILE A 119 -1.38 -5.24 -15.44
C ILE A 119 -1.88 -6.67 -15.65
N SER A 120 -1.90 -7.48 -14.58
CA SER A 120 -2.36 -8.87 -14.65
C SER A 120 -3.83 -9.01 -15.09
N ASN A 121 -4.66 -8.02 -14.77
CA ASN A 121 -6.08 -8.02 -15.12
C ASN A 121 -6.37 -7.43 -16.52
N LEU A 122 -5.44 -6.69 -17.12
CA LEU A 122 -5.57 -6.19 -18.51
C LEU A 122 -5.17 -7.24 -19.56
N ARG A 123 -4.33 -8.21 -19.18
CA ARG A 123 -3.81 -9.26 -20.07
C ARG A 123 -4.88 -10.10 -20.81
N PRO A 124 -6.06 -10.41 -20.23
CA PRO A 124 -7.08 -11.21 -20.92
C PRO A 124 -7.88 -10.45 -22.01
N ILE A 125 -7.81 -9.11 -22.05
CA ILE A 125 -8.67 -8.26 -22.91
C ILE A 125 -8.01 -7.98 -24.28
N SER A 126 -6.79 -8.46 -24.52
CA SER A 126 -6.01 -8.27 -25.76
C SER A 126 -6.26 -9.34 -26.84
N LYS A 127 -7.50 -9.76 -27.06
CA LYS A 127 -7.87 -10.59 -28.23
C LYS A 127 -8.81 -9.84 -29.14
#